data_AF-K2QAN6-F1
#
_entry.id   AF-K2QAN6-F1
#
_cell.length_a   1.000
_cell.length_b   1.000
_cell.length_c   1.000
_cell.angle_alpha   90.00
_cell.angle_beta   90.00
_cell.angle_gamma   90.00
#
_symmetry.space_group_name_H-M   'P 1'
#
loop_
_entity.id
_entity.type
_entity.pdbx_description
1 polymer ?
#
loop_
_entity_poly.entity_id
_entity_poly.type
_entity_poly.pdbx_seq_one_letter_code
_entity_poly.pdbx_strand_id
1 'polypeptide(L)'
;MFKKQKNIRDKAVPPSQERRKVSPLLIFAFLLIFIGVGILIYPIIGNYMANQQRSVATSSYNDSLKKMSQKERKQQWALAKKYNQYIFDRQEGKVGHPVDYSKVISNGNPPVMGTIDIPAINVNNLPFYHGTSYGTLDKGVGHFESSSVPIGGKNTRAVLSGHSGLENQVLFTDIRNLKEGDIFFINILGKKLAYEIDSFQEVLPREVDKVKIIPGEDRVTLLTCTPPGINTYRLLVNGKRIPYKEAISKKTSKRNIWTYQTVVMGSLGLCFLLFVILFLLYRIFLKQSHKTDPEVSARAMKRIRRLIMVTRGMFVVMLVIMISILALAIYGYFCMQTPSSLPTINVGKQHELAAYNPDKILKGDYDESKIASVNVSNFAESRKELQHTVNESGIGKLYIPKEEVSLPILAGLSQTNLMSGASTYRQGQKLGKGNYVLLAHNIYNVNTNTNVDVLFNRISNLTKGDKIYATDFQNLYEYQVIKNEVIKDTQVDVVKSKVKGPPILTLIRCEGNVGTIYRRLVQGRLTKIEPLSLRNSKAMNLRMTSKVRGDDLIKKNPISQFEQLAMDLAAHIIADPMQVMIPFFLLLVMPILFLNFI
;
A
#
# COMPACT_ATOMS: atom_id res chain seq x y z
N MET A 1 51.86 -33.38 84.27
CA MET A 1 50.54 -34.01 84.15
C MET A 1 49.90 -33.55 82.83
N PHE A 2 49.78 -34.49 81.87
CA PHE A 2 48.88 -34.56 80.70
C PHE A 2 48.57 -33.33 79.81
N LYS A 3 49.12 -33.37 78.57
CA LYS A 3 48.45 -33.53 77.24
C LYS A 3 47.77 -32.26 76.68
N LYS A 4 48.44 -31.48 75.82
CA LYS A 4 48.63 -31.64 74.34
C LYS A 4 47.36 -31.36 73.50
N GLN A 5 47.30 -30.12 73.02
CA GLN A 5 46.79 -29.64 71.72
C GLN A 5 45.99 -30.63 70.84
N LYS A 6 44.77 -30.23 70.47
CA LYS A 6 44.21 -30.52 69.16
C LYS A 6 43.35 -29.37 68.65
N ASN A 7 43.94 -28.59 67.76
CA ASN A 7 43.27 -27.73 66.79
C ASN A 7 42.22 -28.54 66.02
N ILE A 8 40.96 -28.10 66.01
CA ILE A 8 40.04 -28.39 64.91
C ILE A 8 39.42 -27.06 64.50
N ARG A 9 39.92 -26.56 63.36
CA ARG A 9 39.28 -25.51 62.58
C ARG A 9 37.92 -26.03 62.15
N ASP A 10 36.84 -25.41 62.62
CA ASP A 10 35.54 -25.49 61.97
C ASP A 10 35.66 -24.84 60.60
N LYS A 11 36.03 -25.65 59.60
CA LYS A 11 35.81 -25.34 58.20
C LYS A 11 34.29 -25.29 58.03
N ALA A 12 33.75 -24.08 57.90
CA ALA A 12 32.42 -23.87 57.36
C ALA A 12 32.33 -24.63 56.02
N VAL A 13 31.60 -25.75 56.04
CA VAL A 13 31.24 -26.50 54.84
C VAL A 13 30.37 -25.57 54.00
N PRO A 14 30.72 -25.27 52.74
CA PRO A 14 29.84 -24.48 51.88
C PRO A 14 28.53 -25.26 51.71
N PRO A 15 27.36 -24.59 51.72
CA PRO A 15 26.09 -25.29 51.55
C PRO A 15 26.14 -26.05 50.23
N SER A 16 25.87 -27.36 50.31
CA SER A 16 25.75 -28.23 49.15
C SER A 16 24.78 -27.59 48.16
N GLN A 17 25.23 -27.38 46.93
CA GLN A 17 24.39 -26.91 45.83
C GLN A 17 23.25 -27.93 45.61
N GLU A 18 22.10 -27.72 46.25
CA GLU A 18 20.86 -28.35 45.81
C GLU A 18 20.67 -27.97 44.35
N ARG A 19 20.71 -28.96 43.45
CA ARG A 19 20.35 -28.76 42.05
C ARG A 19 18.91 -28.24 42.06
N ARG A 20 18.72 -26.94 41.80
CA ARG A 20 17.40 -26.34 41.62
C ARG A 20 16.65 -27.21 40.60
N LYS A 21 15.64 -27.94 41.06
CA LYS A 21 14.78 -28.75 40.17
C LYS A 21 14.17 -27.78 39.17
N VAL A 22 14.42 -28.02 37.89
CA VAL A 22 13.91 -27.19 36.79
C VAL A 22 12.39 -27.22 36.89
N SER A 23 11.73 -26.06 37.01
CA SER A 23 10.27 -26.06 37.17
C SER A 23 9.61 -26.53 35.88
N PRO A 24 8.53 -27.33 35.93
CA PRO A 24 7.79 -27.75 34.73
C PRO A 24 7.34 -26.56 33.87
N LEU A 25 6.99 -25.45 34.52
CA LEU A 25 6.64 -24.19 33.89
C LEU A 25 7.80 -23.60 33.06
N LEU A 26 9.04 -23.72 33.54
CA LEU A 26 10.23 -23.25 32.85
C LEU A 26 10.49 -24.08 31.59
N ILE A 27 10.40 -25.40 31.69
CA ILE A 27 10.57 -26.32 30.56
C ILE A 27 9.50 -26.03 29.49
N PHE A 28 8.26 -25.82 29.91
CA PHE A 28 7.15 -25.44 29.03
C PHE A 28 7.39 -24.09 28.35
N ALA A 29 7.85 -23.08 29.09
CA ALA A 29 8.17 -21.76 28.52
C ALA A 29 9.30 -21.82 27.47
N PHE A 30 10.37 -22.58 27.75
CA PHE A 30 11.44 -22.80 26.77
C PHE A 30 10.92 -23.49 25.52
N LEU A 31 10.09 -24.53 25.67
CA LEU A 31 9.49 -25.26 24.56
C LEU A 31 8.62 -24.35 23.68
N LEU A 32 7.78 -23.50 24.29
CA LEU A 32 6.99 -22.52 23.54
C LEU A 32 7.84 -21.52 22.76
N ILE A 33 8.96 -21.06 23.35
CA ILE A 33 9.88 -20.14 22.67
C ILE A 33 10.55 -20.83 21.47
N PHE A 34 11.01 -22.07 21.62
CA PHE A 34 11.59 -22.82 20.50
C PHE A 34 10.57 -23.07 19.40
N ILE A 35 9.33 -23.41 19.73
CA ILE A 35 8.24 -23.53 18.75
C ILE A 35 8.00 -22.19 18.06
N GLY A 36 7.91 -21.09 18.80
CA GLY A 36 7.71 -19.76 18.25
C GLY A 36 8.82 -19.34 17.28
N VAL A 37 10.09 -19.55 17.66
CA VAL A 37 11.24 -19.29 16.77
C VAL A 37 11.20 -20.20 15.54
N GLY A 38 10.82 -21.46 15.70
CA GLY A 38 10.62 -22.40 14.58
C GLY A 38 9.56 -21.91 13.59
N ILE A 39 8.42 -21.42 14.09
CA ILE A 39 7.36 -20.83 13.26
C ILE A 39 7.85 -19.60 12.50
N LEU A 40 8.65 -18.74 13.13
CA LEU A 40 9.20 -17.54 12.48
C LEU A 40 10.26 -17.86 11.40
N ILE A 41 11.05 -18.92 11.61
CA ILE A 41 12.09 -19.33 10.67
C ILE A 41 11.52 -20.17 9.51
N TYR A 42 10.40 -20.87 9.72
CA TYR A 42 9.80 -21.77 8.73
C TYR A 42 9.59 -21.11 7.34
N PRO A 43 8.99 -19.90 7.21
CA PRO A 43 8.83 -19.23 5.92
C PRO A 43 10.15 -18.92 5.22
N ILE A 44 11.22 -18.66 5.98
CA ILE A 44 12.55 -18.35 5.45
C ILE A 44 13.17 -19.61 4.84
N ILE A 45 13.09 -20.74 5.55
CA ILE A 45 13.56 -22.04 5.06
C ILE A 45 12.77 -22.46 3.82
N GLY A 46 11.44 -22.35 3.87
CA GLY A 46 10.58 -22.66 2.73
C GLY A 46 10.93 -21.83 1.49
N ASN A 47 11.17 -20.52 1.65
CA ASN A 47 11.60 -19.65 0.56
C ASN A 47 12.97 -20.01 0.01
N TYR A 48 13.91 -20.42 0.87
CA TYR A 48 15.20 -20.93 0.44
C TYR A 48 15.05 -22.20 -0.43
N MET A 49 14.22 -23.16 -0.01
CA MET A 49 13.96 -24.39 -0.77
C MET A 49 13.28 -24.10 -2.12
N ALA A 50 12.28 -23.20 -2.14
CA ALA A 50 11.61 -22.79 -3.37
C ALA A 50 12.58 -22.09 -4.36
N ASN A 51 13.51 -21.28 -3.85
CA ASN A 51 14.55 -20.65 -4.67
C ASN A 51 15.49 -21.67 -5.31
N GLN A 52 15.82 -22.76 -4.61
CA GLN A 52 16.65 -23.83 -5.18
C GLN A 52 15.95 -24.49 -6.38
N GLN A 53 14.66 -24.84 -6.26
CA GLN A 53 13.89 -25.41 -7.38
C GLN A 53 13.82 -24.46 -8.59
N ARG A 54 13.64 -23.16 -8.37
CA ARG A 54 13.67 -22.14 -9.44
C ARG A 54 15.04 -21.99 -10.11
N SER A 55 16.12 -22.13 -9.34
CA SER A 55 17.48 -22.11 -9.88
C SER A 55 17.70 -23.25 -10.89
N VAL A 56 17.14 -24.44 -10.59
CA VAL A 56 17.15 -25.58 -11.52
C VAL A 56 16.37 -25.27 -12.80
N ALA A 57 15.16 -24.69 -12.70
CA ALA A 57 14.37 -24.30 -13.87
C ALA A 57 15.09 -23.27 -14.76
N THR A 58 15.72 -22.28 -14.13
CA THR A 58 16.53 -21.25 -14.80
C THR A 58 17.75 -21.85 -15.50
N SER A 59 18.41 -22.82 -14.85
CA SER A 59 19.56 -23.51 -15.43
C SER A 59 19.14 -24.34 -16.65
N SER A 60 18.03 -25.09 -16.55
CA SER A 60 17.43 -25.84 -17.67
C SER A 60 17.07 -24.93 -18.85
N TYR A 61 16.53 -23.73 -18.58
CA TYR A 61 16.28 -22.72 -19.61
C TYR A 61 17.57 -22.26 -20.30
N ASN A 62 18.60 -21.92 -19.52
CA ASN A 62 19.89 -21.48 -20.06
C ASN A 62 20.55 -22.56 -20.92
N ASP A 63 20.45 -23.83 -20.52
CA ASP A 63 20.99 -24.94 -21.29
C ASP A 63 20.19 -25.22 -22.57
N SER A 64 18.85 -25.12 -22.49
CA SER A 64 17.97 -25.21 -23.67
C SER A 64 18.25 -24.08 -24.66
N LEU A 65 18.46 -22.85 -24.17
CA LEU A 65 18.86 -21.72 -25.00
C LEU A 65 20.21 -21.96 -25.67
N LYS A 66 21.24 -22.43 -24.95
CA LYS A 66 22.56 -22.74 -25.52
C LYS A 66 22.47 -23.75 -26.66
N LYS A 67 21.62 -24.77 -26.53
CA LYS A 67 21.38 -25.81 -27.55
C LYS A 67 20.56 -25.32 -28.75
N MET A 68 19.71 -24.30 -28.55
CA MET A 68 18.86 -23.76 -29.62
C MET A 68 19.69 -23.03 -30.69
N SER A 69 19.52 -23.44 -31.95
CA SER A 69 20.18 -22.84 -33.09
C SER A 69 19.75 -21.38 -33.30
N GLN A 70 20.60 -20.59 -33.97
CA GLN A 70 20.25 -19.20 -34.28
C GLN A 70 19.01 -19.11 -35.20
N LYS A 71 18.79 -20.11 -36.06
CA LYS A 71 17.63 -20.21 -36.94
C LYS A 71 16.34 -20.39 -36.12
N GLU A 72 16.32 -21.33 -35.18
CA GLU A 72 15.18 -21.56 -34.29
C GLU A 72 14.87 -20.33 -33.43
N ARG A 73 15.90 -19.67 -32.87
CA ARG A 73 15.72 -18.42 -32.11
C ARG A 73 15.07 -17.33 -32.95
N LYS A 74 15.51 -17.16 -34.22
CA LYS A 74 14.91 -16.20 -35.16
C LYS A 74 13.46 -16.56 -35.50
N GLN A 75 13.16 -17.85 -35.68
CA GLN A 75 11.79 -18.32 -35.93
C GLN A 75 10.86 -18.05 -34.74
N GLN A 76 11.29 -18.38 -33.52
CA GLN A 76 10.53 -18.12 -32.30
C GLN A 76 10.32 -16.61 -32.07
N TRP A 77 11.35 -15.80 -32.33
CA TRP A 77 11.24 -14.35 -32.27
C TRP A 77 10.23 -13.79 -33.29
N ALA A 78 10.24 -14.30 -34.52
CA ALA A 78 9.28 -13.89 -35.55
C ALA A 78 7.85 -14.32 -35.20
N LEU A 79 7.67 -15.51 -34.62
CA LEU A 79 6.39 -15.99 -34.15
C LEU A 79 5.84 -15.12 -33.01
N ALA A 80 6.68 -14.78 -32.03
CA ALA A 80 6.32 -13.86 -30.95
C ALA A 80 5.94 -12.46 -31.47
N LYS A 81 6.60 -11.95 -32.52
CA LYS A 81 6.18 -10.70 -33.19
C LYS A 81 4.79 -10.81 -33.81
N LYS A 82 4.51 -11.91 -34.53
CA LYS A 82 3.18 -12.15 -35.11
C LYS A 82 2.10 -12.22 -34.03
N TYR A 83 2.40 -12.87 -32.91
CA TYR A 83 1.52 -12.94 -31.76
C TYR A 83 1.23 -11.54 -31.18
N ASN A 84 2.26 -10.72 -30.96
CA ASN A 84 2.09 -9.36 -30.44
C ASN A 84 1.23 -8.50 -31.37
N GLN A 85 1.42 -8.61 -32.69
CA GLN A 85 0.60 -7.93 -33.68
C GLN A 85 -0.86 -8.40 -33.61
N TYR A 86 -1.10 -9.71 -33.49
CA TYR A 86 -2.44 -10.26 -33.32
C TYR A 86 -3.15 -9.72 -32.06
N ILE A 87 -2.46 -9.64 -30.93
CA ILE A 87 -3.01 -9.05 -29.70
C ILE A 87 -3.37 -7.57 -29.90
N PHE A 88 -2.48 -6.80 -30.52
CA PHE A 88 -2.73 -5.38 -30.79
C PHE A 88 -3.94 -5.18 -31.71
N ASP A 89 -4.01 -5.89 -32.84
CA ASP A 89 -5.13 -5.78 -33.78
C ASP A 89 -6.45 -6.15 -33.12
N ARG A 90 -6.48 -7.21 -32.30
CA ARG A 90 -7.68 -7.61 -31.54
C ARG A 90 -8.12 -6.54 -30.54
N GLN A 91 -7.19 -5.89 -29.84
CA GLN A 91 -7.51 -4.82 -28.88
C GLN A 91 -8.03 -3.56 -29.58
N GLU A 92 -7.59 -3.30 -30.81
CA GLU A 92 -8.07 -2.21 -31.68
C GLU A 92 -9.38 -2.56 -32.41
N GLY A 93 -9.99 -3.72 -32.14
CA GLY A 93 -11.23 -4.18 -32.79
C GLY A 93 -11.06 -4.61 -34.25
N LYS A 94 -9.83 -4.84 -34.71
CA LYS A 94 -9.52 -5.33 -36.06
C LYS A 94 -9.54 -6.86 -36.11
N VAL A 95 -9.81 -7.42 -37.29
CA VAL A 95 -9.71 -8.86 -37.53
C VAL A 95 -8.23 -9.23 -37.67
N GLY A 96 -7.63 -9.67 -36.58
CA GLY A 96 -6.25 -10.19 -36.58
C GLY A 96 -6.19 -11.68 -36.97
N HIS A 97 -5.06 -12.12 -37.52
CA HIS A 97 -4.81 -13.54 -37.78
C HIS A 97 -4.47 -14.27 -36.47
N PRO A 98 -5.27 -15.25 -36.02
CA PRO A 98 -5.01 -15.96 -34.77
C PRO A 98 -3.64 -16.64 -34.78
N VAL A 99 -2.86 -16.39 -33.73
CA VAL A 99 -1.60 -17.08 -33.47
C VAL A 99 -1.76 -17.91 -32.20
N ASP A 100 -1.46 -19.20 -32.31
CA ASP A 100 -1.53 -20.15 -31.19
C ASP A 100 -0.46 -19.81 -30.14
N TYR A 101 -0.92 -19.34 -28.97
CA TYR A 101 -0.07 -18.93 -27.86
C TYR A 101 0.82 -20.06 -27.34
N SER A 102 0.32 -21.30 -27.35
CA SER A 102 1.02 -22.46 -26.81
C SER A 102 2.31 -22.82 -27.58
N LYS A 103 2.45 -22.32 -28.81
CA LYS A 103 3.63 -22.54 -29.67
C LYS A 103 4.67 -21.43 -29.58
N VAL A 104 4.34 -20.30 -28.96
CA VAL A 104 5.22 -19.14 -28.88
C VAL A 104 6.23 -19.36 -27.76
N ILE A 105 7.49 -19.68 -28.07
CA ILE A 105 8.57 -19.84 -27.07
C ILE A 105 8.29 -21.05 -26.14
N SER A 106 7.81 -22.16 -26.68
CA SER A 106 7.41 -23.35 -25.93
C SER A 106 8.53 -24.38 -25.73
N ASN A 107 9.79 -23.98 -25.88
CA ASN A 107 10.92 -24.90 -25.92
C ASN A 107 11.53 -25.08 -24.52
N GLY A 108 11.53 -26.32 -24.01
CA GLY A 108 12.17 -26.69 -22.74
C GLY A 108 11.25 -27.51 -21.83
N ASN A 109 11.83 -28.22 -20.86
CA ASN A 109 11.12 -28.89 -19.78
C ASN A 109 11.80 -28.54 -18.44
N PRO A 110 11.21 -27.68 -17.58
CA PRO A 110 9.91 -27.01 -17.75
C PRO A 110 9.93 -25.91 -18.84
N PRO A 111 8.77 -25.55 -19.42
CA PRO A 111 8.67 -24.59 -20.53
C PRO A 111 8.79 -23.14 -20.04
N VAL A 112 10.01 -22.73 -19.68
CA VAL A 112 10.34 -21.36 -19.28
C VAL A 112 10.39 -20.48 -20.53
N MET A 113 9.64 -19.37 -20.54
CA MET A 113 9.69 -18.39 -21.63
C MET A 113 10.95 -17.52 -21.53
N GLY A 114 11.30 -17.10 -20.32
CA GLY A 114 12.42 -16.24 -20.02
C GLY A 114 12.57 -16.00 -18.52
N THR A 115 13.40 -15.03 -18.16
CA THR A 115 13.59 -14.64 -16.76
C THR A 115 13.46 -13.13 -16.59
N ILE A 116 13.12 -12.70 -15.38
CA ILE A 116 13.12 -11.29 -14.96
C ILE A 116 14.17 -11.05 -13.87
N ASP A 117 14.88 -9.93 -14.01
CA ASP A 117 15.78 -9.38 -12.98
C ASP A 117 15.22 -8.06 -12.47
N ILE A 118 15.16 -7.88 -11.14
CA ILE A 118 14.76 -6.62 -10.49
C ILE A 118 15.82 -6.29 -9.42
N PRO A 119 16.92 -5.60 -9.81
CA PRO A 119 18.07 -5.40 -8.93
C PRO A 119 17.76 -4.68 -7.61
N ALA A 120 16.79 -3.77 -7.62
CA ALA A 120 16.37 -2.98 -6.46
C ALA A 120 15.85 -3.85 -5.30
N ILE A 121 15.30 -5.03 -5.59
CA ILE A 121 14.74 -5.97 -4.61
C ILE A 121 15.46 -7.34 -4.62
N ASN A 122 16.65 -7.43 -5.25
CA ASN A 122 17.46 -8.65 -5.35
C ASN A 122 16.75 -9.84 -6.02
N VAL A 123 15.77 -9.59 -6.87
CA VAL A 123 15.21 -10.63 -7.72
C VAL A 123 16.17 -10.84 -8.89
N ASN A 124 16.76 -12.03 -9.00
CA ASN A 124 17.70 -12.38 -10.05
C ASN A 124 17.24 -13.68 -10.73
N ASN A 125 17.18 -13.66 -12.05
CA ASN A 125 16.80 -14.74 -12.93
C ASN A 125 15.51 -15.44 -12.52
N LEU A 126 14.50 -14.68 -12.08
CA LEU A 126 13.21 -15.27 -11.71
C LEU A 126 12.52 -15.77 -12.99
N PRO A 127 12.28 -17.09 -13.15
CA PRO A 127 11.70 -17.60 -14.38
C PRO A 127 10.23 -17.18 -14.52
N PHE A 128 9.83 -16.88 -15.75
CA PHE A 128 8.43 -16.74 -16.11
C PHE A 128 8.01 -17.74 -17.18
N TYR A 129 6.76 -18.20 -17.08
CA TYR A 129 6.16 -19.29 -17.84
C TYR A 129 4.90 -18.82 -18.56
N HIS A 130 4.37 -19.65 -19.45
CA HIS A 130 3.09 -19.36 -20.10
C HIS A 130 1.91 -19.44 -19.14
N GLY A 131 1.06 -18.42 -19.21
CA GLY A 131 -0.24 -18.43 -18.54
C GLY A 131 -0.12 -18.03 -17.08
N THR A 132 -1.27 -17.92 -16.41
CA THR A 132 -1.38 -17.45 -15.04
C THR A 132 -2.23 -18.40 -14.19
N SER A 133 -2.17 -19.70 -14.49
CA SER A 133 -2.85 -20.72 -13.68
C SER A 133 -2.15 -20.88 -12.33
N TYR A 134 -2.88 -21.40 -11.33
CA TYR A 134 -2.32 -21.66 -10.00
C TYR A 134 -1.03 -22.48 -10.06
N GLY A 135 -1.03 -23.59 -10.81
CA GLY A 135 0.15 -24.44 -10.98
C GLY A 135 1.32 -23.79 -11.74
N THR A 136 1.07 -22.67 -12.43
CA THR A 136 2.13 -21.85 -13.05
C THR A 136 2.71 -20.86 -12.07
N LEU A 137 1.83 -20.12 -11.38
CA LEU A 137 2.23 -19.08 -10.43
C LEU A 137 2.90 -19.66 -9.16
N ASP A 138 2.62 -20.92 -8.82
CA ASP A 138 3.32 -21.64 -7.75
C ASP A 138 4.79 -21.93 -8.09
N LYS A 139 5.11 -22.06 -9.39
CA LYS A 139 6.47 -22.32 -9.89
C LYS A 139 7.30 -21.05 -10.11
N GLY A 140 6.65 -19.89 -10.20
CA GLY A 140 7.30 -18.62 -10.53
C GLY A 140 6.33 -17.57 -11.07
N VAL A 141 6.78 -16.82 -12.07
CA VAL A 141 5.97 -15.77 -12.69
C VAL A 141 5.21 -16.32 -13.89
N GLY A 142 3.98 -15.88 -14.10
CA GLY A 142 3.16 -16.25 -15.23
C GLY A 142 3.03 -15.10 -16.23
N HIS A 143 3.15 -15.37 -17.53
CA HIS A 143 2.82 -14.42 -18.58
C HIS A 143 1.32 -14.45 -18.86
N PHE A 144 0.67 -13.28 -18.82
CA PHE A 144 -0.75 -13.16 -19.10
C PHE A 144 -1.00 -13.31 -20.60
N GLU A 145 -1.68 -14.39 -20.99
CA GLU A 145 -1.90 -14.74 -22.40
C GLU A 145 -2.56 -13.61 -23.21
N SER A 146 -3.51 -12.88 -22.66
CA SER A 146 -4.17 -11.79 -23.40
C SER A 146 -3.32 -10.51 -23.56
N SER A 147 -2.02 -10.56 -23.22
CA SER A 147 -1.06 -9.47 -23.35
C SER A 147 0.06 -9.79 -24.36
N SER A 148 0.87 -8.79 -24.71
CA SER A 148 2.01 -9.00 -25.61
C SER A 148 3.07 -9.88 -24.96
N VAL A 149 3.69 -10.81 -25.70
CA VAL A 149 4.90 -11.51 -25.28
C VAL A 149 6.03 -10.49 -25.06
N PRO A 150 6.83 -10.59 -23.99
CA PRO A 150 7.78 -9.55 -23.57
C PRO A 150 9.07 -9.54 -24.40
N ILE A 151 8.95 -9.51 -25.72
CA ILE A 151 10.06 -9.29 -26.68
C ILE A 151 10.25 -7.81 -27.05
N GLY A 152 9.37 -6.93 -26.53
CA GLY A 152 9.31 -5.49 -26.79
C GLY A 152 8.83 -5.14 -28.20
N GLY A 153 8.96 -3.85 -28.55
CA GLY A 153 8.49 -3.25 -29.80
C GLY A 153 7.36 -2.25 -29.59
N LYS A 154 7.16 -1.35 -30.56
CA LYS A 154 6.03 -0.42 -30.54
C LYS A 154 4.70 -1.16 -30.53
N ASN A 155 3.69 -0.57 -29.90
CA ASN A 155 2.35 -1.14 -29.74
C ASN A 155 2.39 -2.47 -28.97
N THR A 156 3.22 -2.55 -27.93
CA THR A 156 3.28 -3.75 -27.08
C THR A 156 3.15 -3.41 -25.62
N ARG A 157 2.43 -4.27 -24.90
CA ARG A 157 2.37 -4.28 -23.45
C ARG A 157 2.30 -5.71 -22.95
N ALA A 158 3.39 -6.18 -22.35
CA ALA A 158 3.41 -7.48 -21.70
C ALA A 158 2.95 -7.36 -20.25
N VAL A 159 2.25 -8.38 -19.76
CA VAL A 159 1.87 -8.45 -18.35
C VAL A 159 2.44 -9.72 -17.75
N LEU A 160 3.29 -9.55 -16.74
CA LEU A 160 3.87 -10.62 -15.95
C LEU A 160 3.20 -10.63 -14.58
N SER A 161 2.61 -11.75 -14.20
CA SER A 161 1.87 -11.93 -12.95
C SER A 161 2.65 -12.81 -11.99
N GLY A 162 2.72 -12.42 -10.73
CA GLY A 162 3.31 -13.23 -9.66
C GLY A 162 2.46 -13.19 -8.41
N HIS A 163 2.58 -14.19 -7.54
CA HIS A 163 1.93 -14.13 -6.24
C HIS A 163 2.55 -13.07 -5.33
N SER A 164 1.73 -12.55 -4.42
CA SER A 164 2.10 -11.75 -3.25
C SER A 164 1.75 -12.52 -1.99
N GLY A 165 2.67 -12.62 -1.04
CA GLY A 165 2.44 -13.28 0.24
C GLY A 165 2.05 -14.77 0.12
N LEU A 166 2.55 -15.47 -0.91
CA LEU A 166 2.39 -16.92 -1.02
C LEU A 166 3.13 -17.60 0.14
N GLU A 167 2.55 -18.67 0.67
CA GLU A 167 3.21 -19.47 1.70
C GLU A 167 4.62 -19.85 1.22
N ASN A 168 5.62 -19.51 2.01
CA ASN A 168 7.02 -19.85 1.76
C ASN A 168 7.64 -19.28 0.47
N GLN A 169 7.09 -18.24 -0.18
CA GLN A 169 7.72 -17.65 -1.37
C GLN A 169 7.59 -16.12 -1.46
N VAL A 170 8.72 -15.44 -1.72
CA VAL A 170 8.72 -13.98 -1.91
C VAL A 170 8.13 -13.57 -3.26
N LEU A 171 8.53 -14.20 -4.38
CA LEU A 171 8.05 -13.89 -5.75
C LEU A 171 7.91 -12.37 -6.00
N PHE A 172 6.68 -11.88 -6.22
CA PHE A 172 6.38 -10.47 -6.45
C PHE A 172 5.90 -9.73 -5.20
N THR A 173 6.04 -10.30 -4.01
CA THR A 173 5.66 -9.65 -2.73
C THR A 173 6.35 -8.29 -2.55
N ASP A 174 7.62 -8.18 -2.95
CA ASP A 174 8.42 -6.98 -2.72
C ASP A 174 8.33 -5.93 -3.86
N ILE A 175 7.59 -6.19 -4.94
CA ILE A 175 7.49 -5.21 -6.04
C ILE A 175 6.79 -3.92 -5.61
N ARG A 176 5.99 -3.97 -4.53
CA ARG A 176 5.37 -2.79 -3.91
C ARG A 176 6.38 -1.85 -3.24
N ASN A 177 7.58 -2.33 -2.94
CA ASN A 177 8.63 -1.52 -2.32
C ASN A 177 9.44 -0.73 -3.38
N LEU A 178 9.23 -1.02 -4.67
CA LEU A 178 9.86 -0.32 -5.78
C LEU A 178 9.36 1.13 -5.83
N LYS A 179 10.13 1.98 -6.52
CA LYS A 179 9.76 3.38 -6.79
C LYS A 179 9.91 3.68 -8.27
N GLU A 180 9.30 4.78 -8.70
CA GLU A 180 9.53 5.33 -10.03
C GLU A 180 11.04 5.60 -10.21
N GLY A 181 11.54 5.28 -11.40
CA GLY A 181 12.96 5.28 -11.75
C GLY A 181 13.73 4.00 -11.43
N ASP A 182 13.17 3.08 -10.63
CA ASP A 182 13.78 1.74 -10.46
C ASP A 182 13.66 0.94 -11.77
N ILE A 183 14.62 0.05 -12.03
CA ILE A 183 14.74 -0.69 -13.30
C ILE A 183 14.49 -2.18 -13.10
N PHE A 184 13.94 -2.83 -14.12
CA PHE A 184 13.96 -4.28 -14.27
C PHE A 184 14.38 -4.70 -15.68
N PHE A 185 14.83 -5.95 -15.80
CA PHE A 185 15.30 -6.54 -17.07
C PHE A 185 14.51 -7.80 -17.41
N ILE A 186 14.12 -7.91 -18.67
CA ILE A 186 13.58 -9.15 -19.24
C ILE A 186 14.67 -9.83 -20.05
N ASN A 187 14.98 -11.08 -19.70
CA ASN A 187 15.87 -11.95 -20.47
C ASN A 187 15.00 -12.96 -21.23
N ILE A 188 14.99 -12.88 -22.56
CA ILE A 188 14.16 -13.74 -23.41
C ILE A 188 14.87 -14.05 -24.73
N LEU A 189 14.92 -15.33 -25.11
CA LEU A 189 15.56 -15.80 -26.36
C LEU A 189 17.00 -15.29 -26.54
N GLY A 190 17.75 -15.15 -25.45
CA GLY A 190 19.13 -14.66 -25.43
C GLY A 190 19.30 -13.14 -25.59
N LYS A 191 18.21 -12.37 -25.50
CA LYS A 191 18.24 -10.90 -25.48
C LYS A 191 17.86 -10.37 -24.11
N LYS A 192 18.48 -9.25 -23.71
CA LYS A 192 18.16 -8.51 -22.49
C LYS A 192 17.47 -7.20 -22.86
N LEU A 193 16.28 -6.97 -22.32
CA LEU A 193 15.47 -5.78 -22.55
C LEU A 193 15.33 -5.06 -21.20
N ALA A 194 15.54 -3.75 -21.18
CA ALA A 194 15.51 -2.96 -19.96
C ALA A 194 14.27 -2.05 -19.91
N TYR A 195 13.64 -1.99 -18.74
CA TYR A 195 12.45 -1.20 -18.50
C TYR A 195 12.63 -0.38 -17.23
N GLU A 196 12.21 0.87 -17.27
CA GLU A 196 12.21 1.78 -16.12
C GLU A 196 10.78 1.98 -15.64
N ILE A 197 10.59 1.86 -14.33
CA ILE A 197 9.29 2.01 -13.70
C ILE A 197 8.88 3.49 -13.73
N ASP A 198 7.70 3.77 -14.26
CA ASP A 198 7.18 5.13 -14.40
C ASP A 198 5.83 5.36 -13.72
N SER A 199 5.19 4.31 -13.22
CA SER A 199 3.89 4.42 -12.55
C SER A 199 3.51 3.15 -11.78
N PHE A 200 2.74 3.36 -10.71
CA PHE A 200 2.10 2.33 -9.91
C PHE A 200 0.58 2.54 -9.93
N GLN A 201 -0.19 1.47 -10.00
CA GLN A 201 -1.64 1.55 -9.95
C GLN A 201 -2.22 0.38 -9.17
N GLU A 202 -3.06 0.64 -8.17
CA GLU A 202 -3.91 -0.39 -7.57
C GLU A 202 -5.25 -0.41 -8.31
N VAL A 203 -5.63 -1.59 -8.79
CA VAL A 203 -6.85 -1.80 -9.58
C VAL A 203 -7.61 -3.01 -9.06
N LEU A 204 -8.87 -3.14 -9.41
CA LEU A 204 -9.61 -4.37 -9.15
C LEU A 204 -9.25 -5.47 -10.14
N PRO A 205 -9.45 -6.74 -9.77
CA PRO A 205 -9.26 -7.87 -10.67
C PRO A 205 -10.06 -7.79 -11.98
N ARG A 206 -11.23 -7.13 -11.96
CA ARG A 206 -12.11 -6.96 -13.13
C ARG A 206 -11.71 -5.81 -14.05
N GLU A 207 -10.83 -4.91 -13.61
CA GLU A 207 -10.40 -3.73 -14.39
C GLU A 207 -9.31 -4.10 -15.40
N VAL A 208 -9.57 -5.11 -16.23
CA VAL A 208 -8.61 -5.64 -17.22
C VAL A 208 -8.21 -4.62 -18.29
N ASP A 209 -9.03 -3.60 -18.52
CA ASP A 209 -8.72 -2.52 -19.46
C ASP A 209 -7.49 -1.71 -19.05
N LYS A 210 -7.15 -1.69 -17.75
CA LYS A 210 -5.98 -0.98 -17.21
C LYS A 210 -4.65 -1.58 -17.68
N VAL A 211 -4.67 -2.80 -18.22
CA VAL A 211 -3.48 -3.47 -18.78
C VAL A 211 -3.47 -3.57 -20.31
N LYS A 212 -4.37 -2.85 -21.02
CA LYS A 212 -4.36 -2.76 -22.49
C LYS A 212 -3.10 -2.09 -23.04
N ILE A 213 -2.81 -2.39 -24.31
CA ILE A 213 -1.72 -1.79 -25.07
C ILE A 213 -1.99 -0.29 -25.24
N ILE A 214 -0.94 0.52 -25.05
CA ILE A 214 -0.96 1.95 -25.36
C ILE A 214 -0.30 2.12 -26.74
N PRO A 215 -1.03 2.62 -27.75
CA PRO A 215 -0.47 2.83 -29.09
C PRO A 215 0.79 3.69 -29.05
N GLY A 216 1.81 3.26 -29.80
CA GLY A 216 3.12 3.91 -29.89
C GLY A 216 4.13 3.48 -28.84
N GLU A 217 3.72 2.80 -27.76
CA GLU A 217 4.60 2.47 -26.63
C GLU A 217 5.08 1.00 -26.61
N ASP A 218 6.19 0.76 -25.89
CA ASP A 218 6.74 -0.56 -25.52
C ASP A 218 6.76 -0.63 -24.00
N ARG A 219 5.87 -1.44 -23.42
CA ARG A 219 5.63 -1.51 -21.98
C ARG A 219 5.67 -2.93 -21.43
N VAL A 220 6.03 -3.05 -20.16
CA VAL A 220 5.83 -4.27 -19.37
C VAL A 220 5.20 -3.88 -18.04
N THR A 221 4.16 -4.58 -17.65
CA THR A 221 3.50 -4.43 -16.35
C THR A 221 3.79 -5.65 -15.50
N LEU A 222 4.33 -5.44 -14.30
CA LEU A 222 4.41 -6.46 -13.25
C LEU A 222 3.13 -6.38 -12.42
N LEU A 223 2.44 -7.49 -12.30
CA LEU A 223 1.13 -7.59 -11.65
C LEU A 223 1.21 -8.51 -10.45
N THR A 224 0.68 -8.08 -9.31
CA THR A 224 0.56 -8.91 -8.11
C THR A 224 -0.72 -8.60 -7.34
N CYS A 225 -1.06 -9.39 -6.32
CA CYS A 225 -2.18 -9.10 -5.42
C CYS A 225 -1.78 -8.10 -4.32
N THR A 226 -2.71 -7.23 -3.91
CA THR A 226 -2.49 -6.24 -2.83
C THR A 226 -3.80 -5.98 -2.05
N PRO A 227 -3.76 -5.63 -0.76
CA PRO A 227 -2.62 -5.81 0.16
C PRO A 227 -2.29 -7.29 0.38
N PRO A 228 -1.05 -7.67 0.73
CA PRO A 228 -0.68 -9.06 0.98
C PRO A 228 -1.56 -9.71 2.05
N GLY A 229 -1.97 -10.96 1.84
CA GLY A 229 -2.84 -11.70 2.76
C GLY A 229 -4.35 -11.38 2.65
N ILE A 230 -4.70 -10.19 2.13
CA ILE A 230 -6.10 -9.80 1.85
C ILE A 230 -6.42 -9.99 0.36
N ASN A 231 -5.50 -9.59 -0.53
CA ASN A 231 -5.52 -9.84 -1.97
C ASN A 231 -6.77 -9.34 -2.74
N THR A 232 -7.43 -8.29 -2.23
CA THR A 232 -8.66 -7.71 -2.80
C THR A 232 -8.42 -6.89 -4.06
N TYR A 233 -7.25 -6.28 -4.20
CA TYR A 233 -6.83 -5.49 -5.35
C TYR A 233 -5.67 -6.18 -6.10
N ARG A 234 -5.28 -5.59 -7.22
CA ARG A 234 -4.08 -5.91 -7.99
C ARG A 234 -3.20 -4.68 -8.05
N LEU A 235 -1.93 -4.85 -7.70
CA LEU A 235 -0.91 -3.84 -7.90
C LEU A 235 -0.32 -4.02 -9.30
N LEU A 236 -0.37 -2.97 -10.10
CA LEU A 236 0.27 -2.85 -11.39
C LEU A 236 1.52 -1.96 -11.24
N VAL A 237 2.68 -2.53 -11.49
CA VAL A 237 3.96 -1.79 -11.57
C VAL A 237 4.32 -1.68 -13.04
N ASN A 238 4.21 -0.50 -13.61
CA ASN A 238 4.39 -0.30 -15.05
C ASN A 238 5.80 0.19 -15.36
N GLY A 239 6.44 -0.48 -16.31
CA GLY A 239 7.73 -0.07 -16.86
C GLY A 239 7.65 0.29 -18.33
N LYS A 240 8.34 1.37 -18.71
CA LYS A 240 8.53 1.80 -20.10
C LYS A 240 9.91 1.40 -20.59
N ARG A 241 9.98 0.99 -21.86
CA ARG A 241 11.23 0.55 -22.48
C ARG A 241 12.28 1.66 -22.50
N ILE A 242 13.50 1.34 -22.06
CA ILE A 242 14.67 2.21 -22.16
C ILE A 242 15.85 1.51 -22.87
N PRO A 243 16.81 2.27 -23.43
CA PRO A 243 18.04 1.70 -23.95
C PRO A 243 18.81 0.92 -22.88
N TYR A 244 19.28 -0.29 -23.22
CA TYR A 244 19.98 -1.15 -22.26
C TYR A 244 21.25 -0.51 -21.68
N LYS A 245 22.00 0.24 -22.49
CA LYS A 245 23.21 0.96 -22.05
C LYS A 245 22.91 2.03 -21.00
N GLU A 246 21.78 2.71 -21.13
CA GLU A 246 21.32 3.70 -20.15
C GLU A 246 20.94 2.99 -18.83
N ALA A 247 20.17 1.91 -18.92
CA ALA A 247 19.71 1.15 -17.76
C ALA A 247 20.86 0.64 -16.87
N ILE A 248 21.92 0.07 -17.46
CA ILE A 248 23.06 -0.46 -16.70
C ILE A 248 23.91 0.63 -16.02
N SER A 249 23.79 1.88 -16.47
CA SER A 249 24.52 3.02 -15.89
C SER A 249 23.79 3.65 -14.70
N LYS A 250 22.48 3.41 -14.55
CA LYS A 250 21.68 3.96 -13.45
C LYS A 250 22.02 3.28 -12.13
N LYS A 251 22.21 4.09 -11.08
CA LYS A 251 22.47 3.61 -9.72
C LYS A 251 21.21 2.95 -9.15
N THR A 252 21.34 1.68 -8.75
CA THR A 252 20.25 0.96 -8.08
C THR A 252 20.26 1.23 -6.58
N SER A 253 19.12 1.66 -6.03
CA SER A 253 18.91 1.72 -4.58
C SER A 253 18.20 0.46 -4.09
N LYS A 254 18.63 -0.10 -2.96
CA LYS A 254 17.99 -1.28 -2.38
C LYS A 254 16.65 -0.93 -1.72
N ARG A 255 15.63 -1.73 -1.99
CA ARG A 255 14.24 -1.55 -1.54
C ARG A 255 13.73 -2.69 -0.65
N ASN A 256 14.55 -3.69 -0.39
CA ASN A 256 14.19 -4.93 0.32
C ASN A 256 14.85 -5.06 1.71
N ILE A 257 15.29 -3.94 2.30
CA ILE A 257 15.94 -3.91 3.63
C ILE A 257 14.96 -4.32 4.73
N TRP A 258 13.67 -3.97 4.58
CA TRP A 258 12.61 -4.24 5.56
C TRP A 258 11.81 -5.51 5.24
N THR A 259 12.40 -6.47 4.52
CA THR A 259 11.75 -7.76 4.24
C THR A 259 11.56 -8.59 5.50
N TYR A 260 10.55 -9.47 5.50
CA TYR A 260 10.29 -10.42 6.59
C TYR A 260 11.55 -11.14 7.06
N GLN A 261 12.32 -11.69 6.12
CA GLN A 261 13.57 -12.40 6.43
C GLN A 261 14.59 -11.50 7.14
N THR A 262 14.82 -10.30 6.63
CA THR A 262 15.83 -9.38 7.21
C THR A 262 15.40 -8.93 8.60
N VAL A 263 14.11 -8.64 8.79
CA VAL A 263 13.53 -8.24 10.07
C VAL A 263 13.63 -9.36 11.10
N VAL A 264 13.21 -10.58 10.76
CA VAL A 264 13.27 -11.74 11.66
C VAL A 264 14.71 -12.06 12.03
N MET A 265 15.61 -12.23 11.04
CA MET A 265 17.00 -12.59 11.30
C MET A 265 17.77 -11.50 12.04
N GLY A 266 17.54 -10.24 11.68
CA GLY A 266 18.12 -9.09 12.38
C GLY A 266 17.66 -9.01 13.83
N SER A 267 16.36 -9.20 14.08
CA SER A 267 15.79 -9.19 15.43
C SER A 267 16.29 -10.35 16.28
N LEU A 268 16.33 -11.57 15.73
CA LEU A 268 16.89 -12.74 16.42
C LEU A 268 18.38 -12.58 16.70
N GLY A 269 19.16 -12.09 15.74
CA GLY A 269 20.59 -11.81 15.90
C GLY A 269 20.87 -10.76 16.98
N LEU A 270 20.09 -9.68 17.00
CA LEU A 270 20.16 -8.65 18.05
C LEU A 270 19.80 -9.23 19.43
N CYS A 271 18.71 -10.00 19.52
CA CYS A 271 18.32 -10.65 20.78
C CYS A 271 19.39 -11.60 21.29
N PHE A 272 20.01 -12.39 20.40
CA PHE A 272 21.10 -13.29 20.73
C PHE A 272 22.33 -12.53 21.22
N LEU A 273 22.73 -11.47 20.53
CA LEU A 273 23.85 -10.61 20.94
C LEU A 273 23.62 -10.00 22.33
N LEU A 274 22.45 -9.44 22.57
CA LEU A 274 22.08 -8.86 23.87
C LEU A 274 22.08 -9.93 24.97
N PHE A 275 21.54 -11.11 24.69
CA PHE A 275 21.56 -12.24 25.63
C PHE A 275 23.00 -12.64 25.98
N VAL A 276 23.89 -12.77 24.99
CA VAL A 276 25.31 -13.10 25.21
C VAL A 276 26.00 -12.03 26.06
N ILE A 277 25.78 -10.74 25.79
CA ILE A 277 26.34 -9.64 26.57
C ILE A 277 25.87 -9.72 28.03
N LEU A 278 24.56 -9.84 28.26
CA LEU A 278 24.00 -9.93 29.61
C LEU A 278 24.50 -11.19 30.35
N PHE A 279 24.62 -12.31 29.64
CA PHE A 279 25.13 -13.56 30.17
C PHE A 279 26.61 -13.49 30.55
N LEU A 280 27.46 -12.89 29.71
CA LEU A 280 28.87 -12.67 30.00
C LEU A 280 29.04 -11.74 31.20
N LEU A 281 28.27 -10.64 31.28
CA LEU A 281 28.27 -9.75 32.45
C LEU A 281 27.87 -10.50 33.72
N TYR A 282 26.79 -11.31 33.66
CA TYR A 282 26.38 -12.15 34.78
C TYR A 282 27.49 -13.12 35.21
N ARG A 283 28.10 -13.84 34.26
CA ARG A 283 29.21 -14.78 34.53
C ARG A 283 30.42 -14.09 35.15
N ILE A 284 30.79 -12.92 34.66
CA ILE A 284 31.89 -12.11 35.20
C ILE A 284 31.59 -11.71 36.64
N PHE A 285 30.38 -11.20 36.92
CA PHE A 285 30.00 -10.82 38.28
C PHE A 285 29.87 -12.03 39.21
N LEU A 286 29.36 -13.16 38.72
CA LEU A 286 29.26 -14.41 39.49
C LEU A 286 30.65 -14.96 39.84
N LYS A 287 31.60 -14.91 38.91
CA LYS A 287 32.99 -15.30 39.20
C LYS A 287 33.63 -14.37 40.23
N GLN A 288 33.32 -13.08 40.19
CA GLN A 288 33.80 -12.10 41.18
C GLN A 288 33.14 -12.30 42.55
N SER A 289 31.89 -12.76 42.64
CA SER A 289 31.22 -13.02 43.93
C SER A 289 31.80 -14.20 44.69
N HIS A 290 32.49 -15.13 44.02
CA HIS A 290 33.16 -16.27 44.66
C HIS A 290 34.63 -16.00 45.07
N LYS A 291 35.16 -14.78 44.85
CA LYS A 291 36.50 -14.43 45.33
C LYS A 291 36.53 -14.35 46.86
N THR A 292 37.65 -14.74 47.45
CA THR A 292 37.89 -14.73 48.91
C THR A 292 37.92 -13.34 49.52
N ASP A 293 38.21 -12.30 48.72
CA ASP A 293 38.14 -10.90 49.15
C ASP A 293 36.67 -10.46 49.41
N PRO A 294 36.30 -10.14 50.67
CA PRO A 294 34.93 -9.78 51.04
C PRO A 294 34.40 -8.55 50.33
N GLU A 295 35.23 -7.53 50.09
CA GLU A 295 34.79 -6.30 49.44
C GLU A 295 34.48 -6.53 47.96
N VAL A 296 35.30 -7.33 47.29
CA VAL A 296 35.13 -7.67 45.87
C VAL A 296 33.87 -8.53 45.71
N SER A 297 33.66 -9.49 46.61
CA SER A 297 32.46 -10.33 46.62
C SER A 297 31.17 -9.51 46.83
N ALA A 298 31.16 -8.63 47.83
CA ALA A 298 30.01 -7.77 48.12
C ALA A 298 29.68 -6.81 46.96
N ARG A 299 30.70 -6.20 46.34
CA ARG A 299 30.54 -5.35 45.15
C ARG A 299 29.95 -6.13 43.97
N ALA A 300 30.40 -7.36 43.76
CA ALA A 300 29.90 -8.21 42.68
C ALA A 300 28.43 -8.61 42.88
N MET A 301 28.04 -8.99 44.10
CA MET A 301 26.63 -9.29 44.43
C MET A 301 25.72 -8.08 44.22
N LYS A 302 26.18 -6.87 44.55
CA LYS A 302 25.44 -5.62 44.27
C LYS A 302 25.26 -5.40 42.77
N ARG A 303 26.29 -5.70 41.95
CA ARG A 303 26.22 -5.62 40.47
C ARG A 303 25.24 -6.64 39.89
N ILE A 304 25.21 -7.88 40.39
CA ILE A 304 24.24 -8.90 39.95
C ILE A 304 22.81 -8.44 40.23
N ARG A 305 22.52 -8.00 41.46
CA ARG A 305 21.17 -7.50 41.81
C ARG A 305 20.76 -6.32 40.94
N ARG A 306 21.69 -5.39 40.67
CA ARG A 306 21.46 -4.26 39.77
C ARG A 306 21.19 -4.73 38.34
N LEU A 307 21.96 -5.68 37.82
CA LEU A 307 21.76 -6.23 36.47
C LEU A 307 20.37 -6.86 36.32
N ILE A 308 19.93 -7.65 37.30
CA ILE A 308 18.59 -8.25 37.34
C ILE A 308 17.50 -7.17 37.38
N MET A 309 17.67 -6.19 38.28
CA MET A 309 16.72 -5.08 38.42
C MET A 309 16.61 -4.26 37.13
N VAL A 310 17.73 -3.90 36.51
CA VAL A 310 17.78 -3.16 35.24
C VAL A 310 17.12 -3.97 34.13
N THR A 311 17.37 -5.28 34.06
CA THR A 311 16.78 -6.13 33.02
C THR A 311 15.26 -6.25 33.18
N ARG A 312 14.75 -6.35 34.42
CA ARG A 312 13.31 -6.28 34.71
C ARG A 312 12.71 -4.92 34.36
N GLY A 313 13.39 -3.83 34.72
CA GLY A 313 12.97 -2.47 34.37
C GLY A 313 12.90 -2.27 32.85
N MET A 314 13.91 -2.75 32.12
CA MET A 314 13.95 -2.72 30.66
C MET A 314 12.77 -3.48 30.04
N PHE A 315 12.43 -4.67 30.54
CA PHE A 315 11.25 -5.41 30.09
C PHE A 315 9.96 -4.59 30.24
N VAL A 316 9.73 -3.99 31.41
CA VAL A 316 8.53 -3.18 31.68
C VAL A 316 8.48 -1.96 30.76
N VAL A 317 9.62 -1.26 30.59
CA VAL A 317 9.70 -0.11 29.69
C VAL A 317 9.37 -0.51 28.25
N MET A 318 9.92 -1.61 27.75
CA MET A 318 9.66 -2.09 26.39
C MET A 318 8.20 -2.53 26.20
N LEU A 319 7.60 -3.17 27.21
CA LEU A 319 6.18 -3.52 27.20
C LEU A 319 5.30 -2.26 27.11
N VAL A 320 5.59 -1.23 27.91
CA VAL A 320 4.86 0.05 27.88
C VAL A 320 5.02 0.74 26.53
N ILE A 321 6.22 0.75 25.94
CA ILE A 321 6.46 1.28 24.59
C ILE A 321 5.63 0.53 23.55
N MET A 322 5.64 -0.80 23.58
CA MET A 322 4.87 -1.63 22.65
C MET A 322 3.37 -1.36 22.76
N ILE A 323 2.83 -1.30 23.98
CA ILE A 323 1.41 -0.96 24.22
C ILE A 323 1.10 0.45 23.72
N SER A 324 1.99 1.42 23.95
CA SER A 324 1.80 2.80 23.50
C SER A 324 1.80 2.92 21.97
N ILE A 325 2.69 2.19 21.28
CA ILE A 325 2.71 2.12 19.81
C ILE A 325 1.42 1.48 19.28
N LEU A 326 0.96 0.40 19.91
CA LEU A 326 -0.30 -0.25 19.51
C LEU A 326 -1.51 0.66 19.74
N ALA A 327 -1.56 1.37 20.87
CA ALA A 327 -2.62 2.34 21.15
C ALA A 327 -2.60 3.49 20.14
N LEU A 328 -1.42 4.00 19.77
CA LEU A 328 -1.25 5.02 18.75
C LEU A 328 -1.71 4.53 17.37
N ALA A 329 -1.38 3.29 17.01
CA ALA A 329 -1.83 2.69 15.76
C ALA A 329 -3.36 2.50 15.71
N ILE A 330 -3.97 2.08 16.83
CA ILE A 330 -5.42 1.98 16.95
C ILE A 330 -6.07 3.35 16.80
N TYR A 331 -5.54 4.38 17.47
CA TYR A 331 -5.99 5.76 17.32
C TYR A 331 -5.88 6.23 15.86
N GLY A 332 -4.74 5.97 15.21
CA GLY A 332 -4.53 6.26 13.80
C GLY A 332 -5.55 5.57 12.89
N TYR A 333 -5.85 4.30 13.12
CA TYR A 333 -6.87 3.55 12.37
C TYR A 333 -8.27 4.16 12.49
N PHE A 334 -8.64 4.65 13.67
CA PHE A 334 -9.89 5.39 13.85
C PHE A 334 -9.87 6.74 13.13
N CYS A 335 -8.76 7.49 13.21
CA CYS A 335 -8.58 8.73 12.45
C CYS A 335 -8.75 8.53 10.94
N MET A 336 -8.32 7.39 10.39
CA MET A 336 -8.49 7.04 8.97
C MET A 336 -9.96 6.88 8.56
N GLN A 337 -10.84 6.53 9.49
CA GLN A 337 -12.26 6.23 9.23
C GLN A 337 -13.20 7.40 9.52
N THR A 338 -12.77 8.38 10.31
CA THR A 338 -13.61 9.52 10.69
C THR A 338 -13.58 10.63 9.65
N PRO A 339 -14.72 11.14 9.17
CA PRO A 339 -14.74 12.32 8.28
C PRO A 339 -14.19 13.54 9.04
N SER A 340 -13.18 14.21 8.48
CA SER A 340 -12.80 15.56 8.93
C SER A 340 -13.78 16.58 8.39
N SER A 341 -14.31 17.45 9.24
CA SER A 341 -15.01 18.64 8.77
C SER A 341 -14.00 19.56 8.07
N LEU A 342 -14.37 20.09 6.91
CA LEU A 342 -13.55 21.12 6.27
C LEU A 342 -13.49 22.34 7.18
N PRO A 343 -12.30 22.91 7.41
CA PRO A 343 -12.20 24.18 8.09
C PRO A 343 -12.96 25.25 7.30
N THR A 344 -13.41 26.30 7.98
CA THR A 344 -14.15 27.39 7.34
C THR A 344 -13.33 27.99 6.19
N ILE A 345 -13.87 27.93 4.97
CA ILE A 345 -13.23 28.50 3.78
C ILE A 345 -13.44 30.02 3.83
N ASN A 346 -12.35 30.79 3.91
CA ASN A 346 -12.44 32.24 3.88
C ASN A 346 -12.41 32.73 2.43
N VAL A 347 -13.51 33.36 2.02
CA VAL A 347 -13.79 33.77 0.65
C VAL A 347 -13.41 35.21 0.30
N GLY A 348 -12.75 35.93 1.23
CA GLY A 348 -12.26 37.29 0.99
C GLY A 348 -13.37 38.32 0.79
N LYS A 349 -13.05 39.40 0.05
CA LYS A 349 -14.04 40.38 -0.46
C LYS A 349 -14.88 39.74 -1.58
N GLN A 350 -16.01 40.35 -1.91
CA GLN A 350 -16.99 39.80 -2.86
C GLN A 350 -16.34 39.47 -4.23
N HIS A 351 -16.50 38.22 -4.69
CA HIS A 351 -16.09 37.66 -6.00
C HIS A 351 -14.60 37.41 -6.27
N GLU A 352 -13.69 37.67 -5.33
CA GLU A 352 -12.24 37.56 -5.60
C GLU A 352 -11.77 36.12 -5.85
N LEU A 353 -12.20 35.15 -5.03
CA LEU A 353 -11.83 33.75 -5.23
C LEU A 353 -12.36 33.17 -6.54
N ALA A 354 -13.54 33.61 -6.98
CA ALA A 354 -14.14 33.14 -8.21
C ALA A 354 -13.29 33.46 -9.44
N ALA A 355 -12.42 34.49 -9.36
CA ALA A 355 -11.51 34.87 -10.43
C ALA A 355 -10.41 33.83 -10.69
N TYR A 356 -10.04 33.02 -9.69
CA TYR A 356 -9.03 31.95 -9.85
C TYR A 356 -9.60 30.64 -10.38
N ASN A 357 -10.94 30.48 -10.38
CA ASN A 357 -11.58 29.24 -10.82
C ASN A 357 -11.24 28.84 -12.27
N PRO A 358 -11.19 29.76 -13.26
CA PRO A 358 -10.88 29.40 -14.65
C PRO A 358 -9.51 28.71 -14.80
N ASP A 359 -8.47 29.21 -14.14
CA ASP A 359 -7.12 28.62 -14.23
C ASP A 359 -7.07 27.22 -13.64
N LYS A 360 -7.73 27.01 -12.49
CA LYS A 360 -7.84 25.69 -11.85
C LYS A 360 -8.60 24.70 -12.73
N ILE A 361 -9.68 25.14 -13.36
CA ILE A 361 -10.47 24.34 -14.31
C ILE A 361 -9.63 23.99 -15.55
N LEU A 362 -8.81 24.92 -16.07
CA LEU A 362 -7.97 24.66 -17.23
C LEU A 362 -6.87 23.63 -16.94
N LYS A 363 -6.32 23.61 -15.72
CA LYS A 363 -5.29 22.66 -15.28
C LYS A 363 -5.82 21.28 -14.86
N GLY A 364 -7.12 21.14 -14.63
CA GLY A 364 -7.71 19.90 -14.15
C GLY A 364 -7.54 18.71 -15.11
N ASP A 365 -7.34 17.52 -14.57
CA ASP A 365 -7.36 16.27 -15.34
C ASP A 365 -8.81 15.79 -15.47
N TYR A 366 -9.30 15.57 -16.68
CA TYR A 366 -10.69 15.14 -16.93
C TYR A 366 -10.77 13.77 -17.62
N ASP A 367 -9.67 13.01 -17.59
CA ASP A 367 -9.61 11.68 -18.19
C ASP A 367 -10.21 10.61 -17.27
N GLU A 368 -11.44 10.21 -17.57
CA GLU A 368 -12.17 9.16 -16.85
C GLU A 368 -11.44 7.82 -16.83
N SER A 369 -10.62 7.52 -17.85
CA SER A 369 -9.89 6.26 -17.94
C SER A 369 -8.84 6.11 -16.84
N LYS A 370 -8.48 7.19 -16.14
CA LYS A 370 -7.55 7.18 -15.02
C LYS A 370 -8.19 6.88 -13.67
N ILE A 371 -9.53 6.99 -13.55
CA ILE A 371 -10.23 6.69 -12.30
C ILE A 371 -10.02 5.23 -11.94
N ALA A 372 -9.44 4.97 -10.76
CA ALA A 372 -9.20 3.63 -10.25
C ALA A 372 -9.99 3.39 -8.96
N SER A 373 -10.22 2.13 -8.62
CA SER A 373 -10.82 1.79 -7.34
C SER A 373 -9.86 2.08 -6.18
N VAL A 374 -10.39 2.56 -5.05
CA VAL A 374 -9.57 3.02 -3.91
C VAL A 374 -9.91 2.29 -2.62
N ASN A 375 -8.92 2.20 -1.73
CA ASN A 375 -9.06 1.64 -0.39
C ASN A 375 -8.98 2.71 0.71
N VAL A 376 -9.13 2.27 1.96
CA VAL A 376 -9.10 3.14 3.15
C VAL A 376 -7.74 3.81 3.34
N SER A 377 -6.64 3.15 2.98
CA SER A 377 -5.29 3.71 3.06
C SER A 377 -5.08 4.83 2.04
N ASN A 378 -5.55 4.67 0.80
CA ASN A 378 -5.48 5.75 -0.21
C ASN A 378 -6.30 6.97 0.24
N PHE A 379 -7.48 6.74 0.82
CA PHE A 379 -8.31 7.82 1.36
C PHE A 379 -7.59 8.56 2.51
N ALA A 380 -6.99 7.82 3.44
CA ALA A 380 -6.20 8.40 4.52
C ALA A 380 -5.02 9.23 4.00
N GLU A 381 -4.33 8.76 2.96
CA GLU A 381 -3.23 9.48 2.32
C GLU A 381 -3.72 10.77 1.66
N SER A 382 -4.80 10.72 0.88
CA SER A 382 -5.39 11.91 0.25
C SER A 382 -5.80 12.97 1.27
N ARG A 383 -6.22 12.53 2.46
CA ARG A 383 -6.59 13.40 3.57
C ARG A 383 -5.40 14.13 4.19
N LYS A 384 -4.20 13.53 4.18
CA LYS A 384 -2.96 14.23 4.56
C LYS A 384 -2.62 15.37 3.60
N GLU A 385 -3.09 15.30 2.35
CA GLU A 385 -2.88 16.33 1.34
C GLU A 385 -4.11 17.23 1.11
N LEU A 386 -5.09 17.18 2.02
CA LEU A 386 -6.38 17.86 1.81
C LEU A 386 -6.23 19.38 1.65
N GLN A 387 -5.33 20.01 2.43
CA GLN A 387 -5.06 21.45 2.28
C GLN A 387 -4.54 21.78 0.87
N HIS A 388 -3.53 21.04 0.43
CA HIS A 388 -2.90 21.23 -0.87
C HIS A 388 -3.92 21.02 -1.99
N THR A 389 -4.61 19.88 -1.96
CA THR A 389 -5.62 19.49 -2.96
C THR A 389 -6.73 20.54 -3.08
N VAL A 390 -7.25 21.02 -1.94
CA VAL A 390 -8.31 22.04 -1.94
C VAL A 390 -7.79 23.39 -2.45
N ASN A 391 -6.56 23.79 -2.12
CA ASN A 391 -6.02 25.05 -2.62
C ASN A 391 -5.74 24.99 -4.12
N GLU A 392 -5.18 23.89 -4.62
CA GLU A 392 -4.85 23.72 -6.03
C GLU A 392 -6.09 23.56 -6.92
N SER A 393 -7.06 22.74 -6.51
CA SER A 393 -8.20 22.36 -7.38
C SER A 393 -9.53 22.93 -6.92
N GLY A 394 -9.62 23.57 -5.75
CA GLY A 394 -10.88 24.05 -5.20
C GLY A 394 -11.45 25.26 -5.94
N ILE A 395 -12.69 25.09 -6.41
CA ILE A 395 -13.43 26.09 -7.21
C ILE A 395 -14.83 26.38 -6.64
N GLY A 396 -15.20 25.75 -5.53
CA GLY A 396 -16.49 25.94 -4.92
C GLY A 396 -16.71 25.10 -3.68
N LYS A 397 -17.96 25.07 -3.22
CA LYS A 397 -18.39 24.24 -2.09
C LYS A 397 -19.79 23.68 -2.32
N LEU A 398 -19.99 22.44 -1.90
CA LEU A 398 -21.27 21.74 -1.85
C LEU A 398 -21.70 21.54 -0.40
N TYR A 399 -22.97 21.75 -0.10
CA TYR A 399 -23.55 21.49 1.22
C TYR A 399 -24.96 20.88 1.12
N ILE A 400 -25.17 19.77 1.81
CA ILE A 400 -26.45 19.06 1.91
C ILE A 400 -26.82 18.97 3.40
N PRO A 401 -27.67 19.87 3.93
CA PRO A 401 -27.88 19.99 5.38
C PRO A 401 -28.42 18.73 6.04
N LYS A 402 -29.37 18.03 5.39
CA LYS A 402 -30.08 16.89 5.98
C LYS A 402 -29.15 15.74 6.35
N GLU A 403 -28.13 15.51 5.53
CA GLU A 403 -27.15 14.43 5.70
C GLU A 403 -25.78 14.96 6.14
N GLU A 404 -25.70 16.26 6.46
CA GLU A 404 -24.48 16.96 6.86
C GLU A 404 -23.30 16.81 5.86
N VAL A 405 -23.59 16.59 4.58
CA VAL A 405 -22.56 16.46 3.54
C VAL A 405 -22.01 17.85 3.22
N SER A 406 -20.77 18.14 3.61
CA SER A 406 -20.08 19.41 3.32
C SER A 406 -18.74 19.14 2.64
N LEU A 407 -18.66 19.38 1.34
CA LEU A 407 -17.51 19.00 0.50
C LEU A 407 -16.99 20.20 -0.31
N PRO A 408 -15.68 20.32 -0.56
CA PRO A 408 -15.21 21.28 -1.54
C PRO A 408 -15.61 20.78 -2.93
N ILE A 409 -15.86 21.71 -3.86
CA ILE A 409 -15.99 21.38 -5.28
C ILE A 409 -14.60 21.53 -5.90
N LEU A 410 -14.09 20.44 -6.48
CA LEU A 410 -12.72 20.35 -7.00
C LEU A 410 -12.73 20.22 -8.53
N ALA A 411 -11.84 20.93 -9.21
CA ALA A 411 -11.67 20.90 -10.66
C ALA A 411 -10.91 19.63 -11.10
N GLY A 412 -11.53 18.82 -11.96
CA GLY A 412 -10.94 17.59 -12.50
C GLY A 412 -11.21 16.33 -11.67
N LEU A 413 -10.99 15.19 -12.30
CA LEU A 413 -11.21 13.80 -11.87
C LEU A 413 -9.93 13.11 -11.40
N SER A 414 -8.92 13.87 -10.95
CA SER A 414 -7.72 13.26 -10.37
C SER A 414 -8.08 12.38 -9.18
N GLN A 415 -7.23 11.37 -8.94
CA GLN A 415 -7.43 10.39 -7.88
C GLN A 415 -7.54 11.05 -6.49
N THR A 416 -6.72 12.07 -6.25
CA THR A 416 -6.73 12.87 -5.01
C THR A 416 -8.00 13.72 -4.89
N ASN A 417 -8.47 14.33 -5.97
CA ASN A 417 -9.70 15.15 -5.97
C ASN A 417 -10.93 14.31 -5.63
N LEU A 418 -11.09 13.15 -6.27
CA LEU A 418 -12.23 12.27 -6.04
C LEU A 418 -12.29 11.70 -4.61
N MET A 419 -11.15 11.62 -3.92
CA MET A 419 -11.06 11.21 -2.51
C MET A 419 -11.16 12.39 -1.53
N SER A 420 -10.93 13.63 -1.99
CA SER A 420 -10.89 14.82 -1.13
C SER A 420 -12.17 15.67 -1.17
N GLY A 421 -13.03 15.46 -2.17
CA GLY A 421 -14.24 16.26 -2.32
C GLY A 421 -15.13 15.87 -3.50
N ALA A 422 -16.00 16.80 -3.88
CA ALA A 422 -16.92 16.66 -5.00
C ALA A 422 -16.24 17.16 -6.29
N SER A 423 -15.79 16.24 -7.12
CA SER A 423 -14.99 16.53 -8.32
C SER A 423 -15.85 16.82 -9.54
N THR A 424 -15.50 17.83 -10.33
CA THR A 424 -16.20 18.16 -11.56
C THR A 424 -15.92 17.16 -12.67
N TYR A 425 -16.96 16.69 -13.33
CA TYR A 425 -16.85 15.70 -14.41
C TYR A 425 -16.29 16.25 -15.72
N ARG A 426 -16.65 17.48 -16.09
CA ARG A 426 -16.23 18.12 -17.35
C ARG A 426 -15.53 19.45 -17.10
N GLN A 427 -14.60 19.80 -17.99
CA GLN A 427 -13.93 21.09 -17.96
C GLN A 427 -14.91 22.27 -18.19
N GLY A 428 -15.81 22.15 -19.17
CA GLY A 428 -16.70 23.26 -19.57
C GLY A 428 -17.99 23.44 -18.77
N GLN A 429 -18.24 22.64 -17.71
CA GLN A 429 -19.50 22.73 -16.96
C GLN A 429 -19.54 23.98 -16.05
N LYS A 430 -20.73 24.59 -15.91
CA LYS A 430 -20.93 25.79 -15.07
C LYS A 430 -22.11 25.60 -14.12
N LEU A 431 -21.96 26.01 -12.86
CA LEU A 431 -23.05 25.95 -11.90
C LEU A 431 -24.24 26.79 -12.40
N GLY A 432 -25.45 26.28 -12.16
CA GLY A 432 -26.69 26.87 -12.66
C GLY A 432 -26.92 26.79 -14.17
N LYS A 433 -26.09 26.07 -14.95
CA LYS A 433 -26.30 25.86 -16.40
C LYS A 433 -26.25 24.39 -16.78
N GLY A 434 -27.25 23.94 -17.56
CA GLY A 434 -27.31 22.56 -18.05
C GLY A 434 -27.28 21.52 -16.93
N ASN A 435 -26.54 20.44 -17.13
CA ASN A 435 -26.23 19.44 -16.12
C ASN A 435 -24.84 19.65 -15.52
N TYR A 436 -24.78 20.08 -14.26
CA TYR A 436 -23.54 20.16 -13.49
C TYR A 436 -23.31 18.84 -12.77
N VAL A 437 -22.26 18.10 -13.15
CA VAL A 437 -22.03 16.74 -12.65
C VAL A 437 -20.86 16.73 -11.68
N LEU A 438 -21.09 16.19 -10.48
CA LEU A 438 -20.10 16.00 -9.43
C LEU A 438 -19.94 14.52 -9.10
N LEU A 439 -18.68 14.08 -8.99
CA LEU A 439 -18.31 12.72 -8.65
C LEU A 439 -17.50 12.70 -7.36
N ALA A 440 -17.63 11.62 -6.60
CA ALA A 440 -16.73 11.31 -5.49
C ALA A 440 -16.52 9.80 -5.40
N HIS A 441 -15.38 9.37 -4.84
CA HIS A 441 -15.17 7.96 -4.56
C HIS A 441 -16.12 7.44 -3.48
N ASN A 442 -16.44 6.16 -3.58
CA ASN A 442 -17.01 5.39 -2.48
C ASN A 442 -15.87 4.67 -1.78
N ILE A 443 -15.66 4.94 -0.50
CA ILE A 443 -14.59 4.32 0.28
C ILE A 443 -15.18 3.08 0.97
N TYR A 444 -14.68 1.89 0.60
CA TYR A 444 -15.15 0.63 1.15
C TYR A 444 -14.06 -0.01 2.01
N ASN A 445 -14.41 -0.36 3.25
CA ASN A 445 -13.53 -1.09 4.14
C ASN A 445 -13.77 -2.60 3.96
N VAL A 446 -12.81 -3.25 3.31
CA VAL A 446 -12.86 -4.70 3.05
C VAL A 446 -12.74 -5.55 4.31
N ASN A 447 -12.11 -5.04 5.37
CA ASN A 447 -11.93 -5.77 6.63
C ASN A 447 -13.22 -5.82 7.44
N THR A 448 -14.02 -4.75 7.40
CA THR A 448 -15.32 -4.68 8.08
C THR A 448 -16.49 -5.00 7.15
N ASN A 449 -16.23 -5.18 5.86
CA ASN A 449 -17.24 -5.42 4.81
C ASN A 449 -18.30 -4.30 4.73
N THR A 450 -17.91 -3.04 5.00
CA THR A 450 -18.81 -1.88 5.07
C THR A 450 -18.27 -0.66 4.32
N ASN A 451 -19.16 0.23 3.88
CA ASN A 451 -18.75 1.55 3.40
C ASN A 451 -18.30 2.43 4.56
N VAL A 452 -17.25 3.21 4.35
CA VAL A 452 -16.85 4.29 5.25
C VAL A 452 -17.78 5.47 5.03
N ASP A 453 -18.28 6.04 6.11
CA ASP A 453 -19.27 7.14 6.10
C ASP A 453 -18.60 8.50 5.79
N VAL A 454 -18.19 8.66 4.52
CA VAL A 454 -17.44 9.83 4.01
C VAL A 454 -17.94 10.25 2.63
N LEU A 455 -17.57 11.47 2.20
CA LEU A 455 -17.87 12.00 0.87
C LEU A 455 -19.37 11.94 0.55
N PHE A 456 -19.74 11.26 -0.53
CA PHE A 456 -21.12 11.08 -0.97
C PHE A 456 -21.81 9.88 -0.32
N ASN A 457 -21.24 9.21 0.69
CA ASN A 457 -21.85 8.01 1.27
C ASN A 457 -23.34 8.23 1.63
N ARG A 458 -23.62 9.26 2.43
CA ARG A 458 -24.96 9.59 2.94
C ARG A 458 -25.97 10.10 1.91
N ILE A 459 -25.56 10.39 0.66
CA ILE A 459 -26.53 10.85 -0.36
C ILE A 459 -27.58 9.78 -0.67
N SER A 460 -27.33 8.51 -0.32
CA SER A 460 -28.30 7.41 -0.43
C SER A 460 -29.56 7.65 0.37
N ASN A 461 -29.50 8.44 1.44
CA ASN A 461 -30.62 8.71 2.35
C ASN A 461 -31.50 9.89 1.88
N LEU A 462 -31.07 10.61 0.85
CA LEU A 462 -31.81 11.76 0.33
C LEU A 462 -33.12 11.34 -0.32
N THR A 463 -34.17 12.06 0.01
CA THR A 463 -35.52 11.91 -0.53
C THR A 463 -35.87 13.07 -1.44
N LYS A 464 -36.84 12.85 -2.33
CA LYS A 464 -37.38 13.91 -3.19
C LYS A 464 -37.84 15.10 -2.33
N GLY A 465 -37.43 16.30 -2.71
CA GLY A 465 -37.73 17.53 -1.97
C GLY A 465 -36.61 18.05 -1.09
N ASP A 466 -35.60 17.23 -0.76
CA ASP A 466 -34.45 17.65 0.05
C ASP A 466 -33.62 18.71 -0.67
N LYS A 467 -32.98 19.61 0.09
CA LYS A 467 -32.22 20.73 -0.45
C LYS A 467 -30.73 20.42 -0.58
N ILE A 468 -30.14 20.86 -1.69
CA ILE A 468 -28.71 20.83 -1.96
C ILE A 468 -28.26 22.26 -2.29
N TYR A 469 -27.22 22.74 -1.63
CA TYR A 469 -26.64 24.05 -1.88
C TYR A 469 -25.26 23.91 -2.51
N ALA A 470 -24.97 24.71 -3.53
CA ALA A 470 -23.65 24.79 -4.14
C ALA A 470 -23.24 26.24 -4.32
N THR A 471 -21.94 26.53 -4.34
CA THR A 471 -21.42 27.86 -4.63
C THR A 471 -20.10 27.78 -5.39
N ASP A 472 -19.89 28.73 -6.30
CA ASP A 472 -18.65 29.01 -7.01
C ASP A 472 -17.86 30.18 -6.38
N PHE A 473 -18.18 30.52 -5.13
CA PHE A 473 -17.71 31.70 -4.39
C PHE A 473 -18.25 33.06 -4.89
N GLN A 474 -19.05 33.06 -5.95
CA GLN A 474 -19.73 34.26 -6.44
C GLN A 474 -21.24 34.22 -6.16
N ASN A 475 -21.89 33.10 -6.46
CA ASN A 475 -23.31 32.90 -6.23
C ASN A 475 -23.55 31.67 -5.33
N LEU A 476 -24.68 31.68 -4.63
CA LEU A 476 -25.26 30.52 -3.99
C LEU A 476 -26.38 29.95 -4.87
N TYR A 477 -26.29 28.66 -5.15
CA TYR A 477 -27.24 27.91 -5.96
C TYR A 477 -28.00 26.95 -5.06
N GLU A 478 -29.32 27.06 -5.04
CA GLU A 478 -30.22 26.12 -4.36
C GLU A 478 -30.78 25.14 -5.38
N TYR A 479 -30.64 23.85 -5.07
CA TYR A 479 -31.21 22.74 -5.83
C TYR A 479 -32.13 21.93 -4.92
N GLN A 480 -33.19 21.37 -5.50
CA GLN A 480 -34.11 20.47 -4.82
C GLN A 480 -34.03 19.07 -5.43
N VAL A 481 -33.82 18.04 -4.61
CA VAL A 481 -33.72 16.64 -5.05
C VAL A 481 -35.00 16.24 -5.78
N ILE A 482 -34.84 15.78 -7.02
CA ILE A 482 -35.93 15.25 -7.86
C ILE A 482 -35.80 13.74 -8.08
N LYS A 483 -34.59 13.18 -7.94
CA LYS A 483 -34.28 11.78 -8.21
C LYS A 483 -33.18 11.28 -7.28
N ASN A 484 -33.34 10.09 -6.70
CA ASN A 484 -32.30 9.32 -6.02
C ASN A 484 -32.50 7.85 -6.37
N GLU A 485 -31.57 7.24 -7.10
CA GLU A 485 -31.68 5.86 -7.57
C GLU A 485 -30.31 5.19 -7.70
N VAL A 486 -30.34 3.87 -7.91
CA VAL A 486 -29.16 3.08 -8.26
C VAL A 486 -29.22 2.77 -9.75
N ILE A 487 -28.24 3.24 -10.50
CA ILE A 487 -28.09 3.00 -11.94
C ILE A 487 -26.92 2.05 -12.22
N LYS A 488 -26.85 1.51 -13.44
CA LYS A 488 -25.65 0.83 -13.94
C LYS A 488 -24.66 1.87 -14.48
N ASP A 489 -23.37 1.60 -14.38
CA ASP A 489 -22.30 2.44 -14.92
C ASP A 489 -22.34 2.61 -16.45
N THR A 490 -23.02 1.71 -17.16
CA THR A 490 -23.30 1.82 -18.59
C THR A 490 -24.36 2.88 -18.95
N GLN A 491 -25.09 3.44 -17.98
CA GLN A 491 -26.15 4.43 -18.23
C GLN A 491 -25.59 5.86 -18.35
N VAL A 492 -24.82 6.11 -19.42
CA VAL A 492 -24.11 7.38 -19.65
C VAL A 492 -25.02 8.58 -19.97
N ASP A 493 -26.30 8.36 -20.23
CA ASP A 493 -27.25 9.44 -20.54
C ASP A 493 -27.45 10.42 -19.37
N VAL A 494 -27.28 9.95 -18.13
CA VAL A 494 -27.52 10.75 -16.91
C VAL A 494 -26.50 11.87 -16.72
N VAL A 495 -25.34 11.77 -17.37
CA VAL A 495 -24.28 12.78 -17.28
C VAL A 495 -24.33 13.78 -18.43
N LYS A 496 -25.15 13.61 -19.47
CA LYS A 496 -25.20 14.52 -20.64
C LYS A 496 -25.36 15.99 -20.21
N SER A 497 -24.63 16.88 -20.89
CA SER A 497 -24.56 18.31 -20.54
C SER A 497 -25.87 19.06 -20.82
N LYS A 498 -26.55 18.73 -21.92
CA LYS A 498 -27.85 19.31 -22.30
C LYS A 498 -28.97 18.56 -21.59
N VAL A 499 -29.86 19.31 -20.95
CA VAL A 499 -31.04 18.79 -20.27
C VAL A 499 -32.29 19.46 -20.79
N LYS A 500 -33.41 18.73 -20.80
CA LYS A 500 -34.72 19.29 -21.11
C LYS A 500 -35.31 19.88 -19.82
N GLY A 501 -35.47 21.20 -19.77
CA GLY A 501 -36.01 21.91 -18.61
C GLY A 501 -34.96 22.67 -17.80
N PRO A 502 -35.26 23.02 -16.53
CA PRO A 502 -34.36 23.81 -15.69
C PRO A 502 -33.01 23.11 -15.48
N PRO A 503 -31.93 23.87 -15.21
CA PRO A 503 -30.62 23.32 -14.88
C PRO A 503 -30.68 22.32 -13.73
N ILE A 504 -29.83 21.29 -13.78
CA ILE A 504 -29.76 20.25 -12.76
C ILE A 504 -28.34 20.10 -12.22
N LEU A 505 -28.25 19.66 -10.97
CA LEU A 505 -27.04 19.17 -10.32
C LEU A 505 -27.13 17.66 -10.20
N THR A 506 -26.14 16.94 -10.70
CA THR A 506 -26.07 15.47 -10.65
C THR A 506 -24.90 15.06 -9.76
N LEU A 507 -25.17 14.30 -8.70
CA LEU A 507 -24.19 13.72 -7.80
C LEU A 507 -24.08 12.21 -8.07
N ILE A 508 -22.85 11.72 -8.27
CA ILE A 508 -22.59 10.32 -8.58
C ILE A 508 -21.48 9.76 -7.69
N ARG A 509 -21.70 8.56 -7.14
CA ARG A 509 -20.65 7.71 -6.55
C ARG A 509 -20.88 6.24 -6.88
N CYS A 510 -19.89 5.39 -6.66
CA CYS A 510 -20.09 3.93 -6.69
C CYS A 510 -21.07 3.48 -5.60
N GLU A 511 -21.90 2.48 -5.90
CA GLU A 511 -22.88 1.91 -4.97
C GLU A 511 -22.62 0.43 -4.70
N GLY A 512 -22.23 0.09 -3.47
CA GLY A 512 -21.93 -1.28 -3.06
C GLY A 512 -20.45 -1.48 -2.74
N ASN A 513 -19.97 -2.71 -2.91
CA ASN A 513 -18.59 -3.09 -2.63
C ASN A 513 -17.60 -2.53 -3.66
N VAL A 514 -16.30 -2.70 -3.36
CA VAL A 514 -15.23 -2.39 -4.32
C VAL A 514 -15.50 -3.18 -5.60
N GLY A 515 -15.59 -2.49 -6.72
CA GLY A 515 -15.86 -3.17 -7.96
C GLY A 515 -17.33 -3.46 -8.19
N THR A 516 -18.20 -2.56 -7.79
CA THR A 516 -19.59 -2.54 -8.21
C THR A 516 -19.76 -1.96 -9.62
N ILE A 517 -20.65 -2.54 -10.43
CA ILE A 517 -21.14 -1.92 -11.68
C ILE A 517 -22.24 -0.88 -11.43
N TYR A 518 -22.66 -0.71 -10.17
CA TYR A 518 -23.73 0.17 -9.80
C TYR A 518 -23.20 1.54 -9.35
N ARG A 519 -24.00 2.58 -9.61
CA ARG A 519 -23.74 3.94 -9.18
C ARG A 519 -24.96 4.48 -8.45
N ARG A 520 -24.73 5.18 -7.35
CA ARG A 520 -25.75 6.01 -6.72
C ARG A 520 -25.85 7.30 -7.51
N LEU A 521 -27.04 7.61 -7.99
CA LEU A 521 -27.35 8.83 -8.73
C LEU A 521 -28.33 9.67 -7.91
N VAL A 522 -27.94 10.90 -7.59
CA VAL A 522 -28.86 11.92 -7.04
C VAL A 522 -28.91 13.10 -8.01
N GLN A 523 -30.11 13.50 -8.42
CA GLN A 523 -30.30 14.70 -9.25
C GLN A 523 -31.16 15.72 -8.51
N GLY A 524 -30.66 16.96 -8.46
CA GLY A 524 -31.37 18.11 -7.94
C GLY A 524 -31.71 19.09 -9.06
N ARG A 525 -32.92 19.64 -9.07
CA ARG A 525 -33.35 20.70 -9.99
C ARG A 525 -33.05 22.06 -9.36
N LEU A 526 -32.49 22.99 -10.14
CA LEU A 526 -32.22 24.34 -9.68
C LEU A 526 -33.54 25.06 -9.34
N THR A 527 -33.61 25.64 -8.14
CA THR A 527 -34.77 26.40 -7.66
C THR A 527 -34.46 27.88 -7.46
N LYS A 528 -33.23 28.22 -7.05
CA LYS A 528 -32.85 29.60 -6.74
C LYS A 528 -31.37 29.85 -7.02
N ILE A 529 -31.06 31.06 -7.49
CA ILE A 529 -29.70 31.61 -7.54
C ILE A 529 -29.73 32.95 -6.80
N GLU A 530 -28.80 33.16 -5.88
CA GLU A 530 -28.63 34.45 -5.20
C GLU A 530 -27.14 34.80 -5.07
N PRO A 531 -26.75 36.08 -5.08
CA PRO A 531 -25.37 36.47 -4.80
C PRO A 531 -24.92 35.95 -3.42
N LEU A 532 -23.65 35.54 -3.33
CA LEU A 532 -23.09 35.15 -2.04
C LEU A 532 -23.03 36.37 -1.11
N SER A 533 -23.60 36.22 0.10
CA SER A 533 -23.76 37.29 1.09
C SER A 533 -23.26 36.83 2.46
N LEU A 534 -23.04 37.78 3.39
CA LEU A 534 -22.59 37.45 4.75
C LEU A 534 -23.56 36.49 5.46
N ARG A 535 -24.87 36.65 5.24
CA ARG A 535 -25.93 35.85 5.86
C ARG A 535 -25.91 34.39 5.37
N ASN A 536 -25.83 34.18 4.06
CA ASN A 536 -25.88 32.83 3.47
C ASN A 536 -24.51 32.12 3.48
N SER A 537 -23.40 32.88 3.52
CA SER A 537 -22.04 32.33 3.65
C SER A 537 -21.85 31.55 4.95
N LYS A 538 -22.41 32.03 6.07
CA LYS A 538 -22.35 31.31 7.36
C LYS A 538 -23.06 29.95 7.30
N ALA A 539 -24.19 29.86 6.59
CA ALA A 539 -24.94 28.61 6.41
C ALA A 539 -24.15 27.57 5.59
N MET A 540 -23.23 28.03 4.73
CA MET A 540 -22.31 27.20 3.95
C MET A 540 -20.98 26.95 4.68
N ASN A 541 -20.82 27.37 5.94
CA ASN A 541 -19.55 27.39 6.67
C ASN A 541 -18.42 28.04 5.82
N LEU A 542 -18.72 29.23 5.33
CA LEU A 542 -17.79 30.14 4.63
C LEU A 542 -17.61 31.40 5.48
N ARG A 543 -16.42 32.00 5.41
CA ARG A 543 -16.11 33.26 6.08
C ARG A 543 -15.84 34.34 5.05
N MET A 544 -16.70 35.35 4.96
CA MET A 544 -16.40 36.56 4.19
C MET A 544 -15.56 37.52 5.05
N THR A 545 -14.57 38.18 4.47
CA THR A 545 -13.76 39.20 5.17
C THR A 545 -13.57 40.43 4.30
N SER A 546 -13.38 41.59 4.92
CA SER A 546 -13.07 42.83 4.19
C SER A 546 -11.64 42.89 3.64
N LYS A 547 -10.83 41.84 3.80
CA LYS A 547 -9.45 41.77 3.31
C LYS A 547 -9.39 40.99 2.00
N VAL A 548 -8.60 41.52 1.07
CA VAL A 548 -8.20 40.88 -0.19
C VAL A 548 -7.40 39.62 0.14
N ARG A 549 -7.65 38.49 -0.53
CA ARG A 549 -7.02 37.20 -0.22
C ARG A 549 -6.57 36.49 -1.50
N GLY A 550 -5.37 35.91 -1.45
CA GLY A 550 -4.87 35.01 -2.50
C GLY A 550 -5.73 33.76 -2.70
N ASP A 551 -5.30 32.92 -3.64
CA ASP A 551 -5.98 31.72 -4.15
C ASP A 551 -6.13 30.56 -3.13
N ASP A 552 -5.43 30.63 -2.00
CA ASP A 552 -5.53 29.69 -0.89
C ASP A 552 -6.94 29.67 -0.26
N LEU A 553 -7.65 28.56 -0.38
CA LEU A 553 -8.95 28.34 0.28
C LEU A 553 -8.75 28.05 1.78
N ILE A 554 -7.81 27.17 2.11
CA ILE A 554 -7.54 26.67 3.47
C ILE A 554 -6.08 26.98 3.86
N LYS A 555 -5.87 27.48 5.09
CA LYS A 555 -4.52 27.88 5.58
C LYS A 555 -3.75 26.78 6.31
N LYS A 556 -4.44 25.82 6.90
CA LYS A 556 -3.85 24.73 7.67
C LYS A 556 -4.62 23.46 7.37
N ASN A 557 -3.89 22.36 7.25
CA ASN A 557 -4.47 21.04 7.16
C ASN A 557 -5.37 20.77 8.39
N PRO A 558 -6.61 20.31 8.20
CA PRO A 558 -7.47 19.92 9.33
C PRO A 558 -6.91 18.75 10.14
N ILE A 559 -5.98 17.98 9.57
CA ILE A 559 -5.32 16.86 10.25
C ILE A 559 -3.99 17.35 10.83
N SER A 560 -3.86 17.23 12.15
CA SER A 560 -2.64 17.59 12.87
C SER A 560 -1.48 16.66 12.48
N GLN A 561 -0.24 17.13 12.64
CA GLN A 561 0.95 16.31 12.39
C GLN A 561 0.97 15.02 13.23
N PHE A 562 0.40 15.07 14.44
CA PHE A 562 0.29 13.90 15.31
C PHE A 562 -0.69 12.86 14.75
N GLU A 563 -1.86 13.29 14.27
CA GLU A 563 -2.82 12.40 13.61
C GLU A 563 -2.24 11.81 12.33
N GLN A 564 -1.50 12.59 11.53
CA GLN A 564 -0.81 12.09 10.34
C GLN A 564 0.18 10.97 10.70
N LEU A 565 1.01 11.18 11.73
CA LEU A 565 1.94 10.17 12.23
C LEU A 565 1.21 8.89 12.69
N ALA A 566 0.10 9.04 13.42
CA ALA A 566 -0.69 7.92 13.89
C ALA A 566 -1.32 7.13 12.72
N MET A 567 -1.89 7.83 11.74
CA MET A 567 -2.46 7.24 10.53
C MET A 567 -1.39 6.51 9.70
N ASP A 568 -0.20 7.09 9.58
CA ASP A 568 0.91 6.45 8.87
C ASP A 568 1.37 5.17 9.57
N LEU A 569 1.50 5.19 10.90
CA LEU A 569 1.80 4.00 11.69
C LEU A 569 0.74 2.91 11.50
N ALA A 570 -0.54 3.28 11.55
CA ALA A 570 -1.66 2.36 11.33
C ALA A 570 -1.62 1.75 9.93
N ALA A 571 -1.41 2.57 8.89
CA ALA A 571 -1.31 2.12 7.50
C ALA A 571 -0.14 1.16 7.29
N HIS A 572 1.03 1.43 7.88
CA HIS A 572 2.19 0.53 7.81
C HIS A 572 1.92 -0.80 8.52
N ILE A 573 1.28 -0.80 9.69
CA ILE A 573 0.91 -2.04 10.39
C ILE A 573 -0.09 -2.87 9.59
N ILE A 574 -1.06 -2.23 8.93
CA ILE A 574 -2.03 -2.91 8.07
C ILE A 574 -1.36 -3.50 6.82
N ALA A 575 -0.42 -2.77 6.23
CA ALA A 575 0.32 -3.22 5.07
C ALA A 575 1.28 -4.38 5.40
N ASP A 576 1.90 -4.36 6.59
CA ASP A 576 3.00 -5.23 6.99
C ASP A 576 2.95 -5.68 8.46
N PRO A 577 1.87 -6.37 8.88
CA PRO A 577 1.62 -6.64 10.29
C PRO A 577 2.74 -7.46 10.94
N MET A 578 3.25 -8.48 10.25
CA MET A 578 4.31 -9.34 10.78
C MET A 578 5.64 -8.60 10.91
N GLN A 579 6.02 -7.80 9.92
CA GLN A 579 7.31 -7.09 9.92
C GLN A 579 7.36 -6.01 11.01
N VAL A 580 6.21 -5.39 11.32
CA VAL A 580 6.14 -4.42 12.42
C VAL A 580 6.10 -5.12 13.78
N MET A 581 5.32 -6.18 13.95
CA MET A 581 5.08 -6.79 15.27
C MET A 581 6.20 -7.72 15.76
N ILE A 582 6.86 -8.44 14.85
CA ILE A 582 7.89 -9.44 15.22
C ILE A 582 9.04 -8.82 16.04
N PRO A 583 9.65 -7.68 15.63
CA PRO A 583 10.74 -7.08 16.40
C PRO A 583 10.36 -6.80 17.84
N PHE A 584 9.18 -6.19 18.07
CA PHE A 584 8.69 -5.88 19.42
C PHE A 584 8.53 -7.13 20.26
N PHE A 585 7.90 -8.17 19.70
CA PHE A 585 7.70 -9.43 20.40
C PHE A 585 9.02 -10.11 20.77
N LEU A 586 9.94 -10.25 19.81
CA LEU A 586 11.24 -10.90 20.05
C LEU A 586 12.08 -10.15 21.10
N LEU A 587 12.11 -8.82 20.98
CA LEU A 587 12.81 -7.96 21.92
C LEU A 587 12.24 -8.04 23.35
N LEU A 588 10.93 -8.29 23.48
CA LEU A 588 10.26 -8.49 24.77
C LEU A 588 10.53 -9.87 25.39
N VAL A 589 10.76 -10.90 24.55
CA VAL A 589 11.10 -12.27 25.00
C VAL A 589 12.53 -12.35 25.55
N MET A 590 13.47 -11.55 25.03
CA MET A 590 14.89 -11.64 25.41
C MET A 590 15.15 -11.41 26.93
N PRO A 591 14.62 -10.37 27.59
CA PRO A 591 14.77 -10.19 29.04
C PRO A 591 14.22 -11.36 29.86
N ILE A 592 13.10 -11.95 29.42
CA ILE A 592 12.47 -13.11 30.07
C ILE A 592 13.43 -14.30 30.01
N LEU A 593 13.98 -14.59 28.83
CA LEU A 593 14.95 -15.67 28.63
C LEU A 593 16.19 -15.49 29.51
N PHE A 594 16.77 -14.29 29.54
CA PHE A 594 17.93 -14.01 30.37
C PHE A 594 17.63 -14.23 31.86
N LEU A 595 16.53 -13.66 32.37
CA LEU A 595 16.14 -13.77 33.77
C LEU A 595 15.79 -15.21 34.20
N ASN A 596 15.30 -16.02 33.26
CA ASN A 596 14.99 -17.44 33.50
C ASN A 596 16.24 -18.34 33.45
N PHE A 597 17.30 -17.92 32.76
CA PHE A 597 18.53 -18.71 32.60
C PHE A 597 19.50 -18.56 33.79
N ILE A 598 19.52 -17.38 34.43
CA ILE A 598 20.41 -17.05 35.55
C ILE A 598 19.88 -17.50 36.90
#